data_AF-A0A517XX24-F1
#
_entry.id   AF-A0A517XX24-F1
#
_cell.length_a   1.000
_cell.length_b   1.000
_cell.length_c   1.000
_cell.angle_alpha   90.00
_cell.angle_beta   90.00
_cell.angle_gamma   90.00
#
_symmetry.space_group_name_H-M   'P 1'
#
loop_
_entity.id
_entity.type
_entity.pdbx_description
1 polymer ?
#
loop_
_entity_poly.entity_id
_entity_poly.type
_entity_poly.pdbx_seq_one_letter_code
_entity_poly.pdbx_strand_id
1 'polypeptide(L)'
;MSRRPGLSLTEVLVALFIMGIGTIAVLTLFPLGALNMAQAFRDDRCTQGAAQADAFLRSYVRERIDTGRLTPAPPGGEGFYEALTSPDQKKTFSNYFVGDDSGGSISYPVLIDPIGFKARGGTTDAGGVQATNTWFGADNGFGDGITTPHTTALSRRTLRSVLAQPVGNQQALAIRICSLLDGLGYETTGLPATVGGTIDRDGRYNWMWLVQRHSGTATSPVTVTVVVFDKRAPGYAPTGVPLETVWNPTYAVPEVPSLLQRGETKLQFAGSYATNTLPNVQRGGWLLDSSIALINRPPTGAPVVVPFRSTGNPPAGAQMWIRNANFYRVVSVTETPTGIDVELETPLKTDTGWKTNDPQLPLSERRFTYFSGVAEVFVRDRPLDLN
;
A
#
# COMPACT_ATOMS: atom_id res chain seq x y z
N MET A 1 -71.27 -45.35 -3.34
CA MET A 1 -70.34 -44.23 -3.59
C MET A 1 -69.70 -43.81 -2.28
N SER A 2 -68.43 -44.16 -2.06
CA SER A 2 -67.69 -43.71 -0.87
C SER A 2 -67.32 -42.24 -1.04
N ARG A 3 -67.89 -41.36 -0.21
CA ARG A 3 -67.49 -39.93 -0.19
C ARG A 3 -66.12 -39.84 0.48
N ARG A 4 -65.11 -39.43 -0.28
CA ARG A 4 -63.80 -39.10 0.30
C ARG A 4 -63.96 -37.84 1.16
N PRO A 5 -63.53 -37.84 2.43
CA PRO A 5 -63.56 -36.63 3.25
C PRO A 5 -62.75 -35.53 2.56
N GLY A 6 -63.33 -34.34 2.44
CA GLY A 6 -62.65 -33.18 1.85
C GLY A 6 -61.53 -32.68 2.77
N LEU A 7 -60.45 -32.16 2.16
CA LEU A 7 -59.35 -31.47 2.84
C LEU A 7 -59.91 -30.33 3.71
N SER A 8 -59.50 -30.24 4.97
CA SER A 8 -59.94 -29.15 5.84
C SER A 8 -59.23 -27.84 5.48
N LEU A 9 -59.91 -26.70 5.63
CA LEU A 9 -59.33 -25.38 5.42
C LEU A 9 -58.08 -25.15 6.29
N THR A 10 -58.05 -25.74 7.49
CA THR A 10 -56.88 -25.70 8.38
C THR A 10 -55.66 -26.39 7.79
N GLU A 11 -55.84 -27.53 7.13
CA GLU A 11 -54.75 -28.30 6.53
C GLU A 11 -54.12 -27.52 5.35
N VAL A 12 -54.95 -26.84 4.54
CA VAL A 12 -54.48 -25.94 3.47
C VAL A 12 -53.75 -24.72 4.04
N LEU A 13 -54.26 -24.10 5.10
CA LEU A 13 -53.61 -22.94 5.73
C LEU A 13 -52.25 -23.30 6.33
N VAL A 14 -52.14 -24.46 6.98
CA VAL A 14 -50.87 -24.97 7.51
C VAL A 14 -49.90 -25.27 6.37
N ALA A 15 -50.37 -25.87 5.27
CA ALA A 15 -49.53 -26.12 4.10
C ALA A 15 -48.99 -24.81 3.49
N LEU A 16 -49.83 -23.79 3.33
CA LEU A 16 -49.42 -22.47 2.85
C LEU A 16 -48.46 -21.77 3.83
N PHE A 17 -48.68 -21.91 5.14
CA PHE A 17 -47.78 -21.34 6.16
C PHE A 17 -46.39 -21.98 6.11
N ILE A 18 -46.32 -23.31 6.03
CA ILE A 18 -45.04 -24.04 5.91
C ILE A 18 -44.33 -23.70 4.60
N MET A 19 -45.07 -23.65 3.48
CA MET A 19 -44.51 -23.24 2.19
C MET A 19 -44.00 -21.79 2.25
N GLY A 20 -44.74 -20.88 2.89
CA GLY A 20 -44.34 -19.49 3.10
C GLY A 20 -43.02 -19.38 3.87
N ILE A 21 -42.89 -20.07 5.00
CA ILE A 21 -41.63 -20.10 5.76
C ILE A 21 -40.49 -20.71 4.94
N GLY A 22 -40.76 -21.82 4.24
CA GLY A 22 -39.75 -22.50 3.40
C GLY A 22 -39.23 -21.61 2.27
N THR A 23 -40.11 -20.89 1.58
CA THR A 23 -39.73 -19.97 0.49
C THR A 23 -38.94 -18.77 1.01
N ILE A 24 -39.31 -18.18 2.15
CA ILE A 24 -38.55 -17.09 2.79
C ILE A 24 -37.14 -17.58 3.18
N ALA A 25 -37.03 -18.78 3.75
CA ALA A 25 -35.74 -19.35 4.13
C ALA A 25 -34.81 -19.58 2.92
N VAL A 26 -35.32 -20.06 1.79
CA VAL A 26 -34.51 -20.22 0.56
C VAL A 26 -34.10 -18.86 -0.03
N LEU A 27 -35.01 -17.87 0.00
CA LEU A 27 -34.73 -16.52 -0.49
C LEU A 27 -33.66 -15.80 0.33
N THR A 28 -33.50 -16.09 1.62
CA THR A 28 -32.43 -15.49 2.44
C THR A 28 -31.09 -16.21 2.31
N LEU A 29 -31.08 -17.52 2.03
CA LEU A 29 -29.86 -18.29 1.83
C LEU A 29 -29.15 -17.96 0.50
N PHE A 30 -29.88 -17.62 -0.56
CA PHE A 30 -29.28 -17.34 -1.87
C PHE A 30 -28.36 -16.10 -1.87
N PRO A 31 -28.77 -14.91 -1.35
CA PRO A 31 -27.88 -13.76 -1.26
C PRO A 31 -26.64 -14.02 -0.40
N LEU A 32 -26.77 -14.78 0.69
CA LEU A 32 -25.63 -15.14 1.55
C LEU A 32 -24.64 -16.05 0.80
N GLY A 33 -25.14 -17.05 0.08
CA GLY A 33 -24.31 -17.91 -0.77
C GLY A 33 -23.62 -17.13 -1.88
N ALA A 34 -24.33 -16.21 -2.53
CA ALA A 34 -23.77 -15.34 -3.57
C ALA A 34 -22.68 -14.41 -3.03
N LEU A 35 -22.86 -13.84 -1.82
CA LEU A 35 -21.84 -12.99 -1.19
C LEU A 35 -20.56 -13.77 -0.88
N ASN A 36 -20.68 -14.98 -0.33
CA ASN A 36 -19.54 -15.85 -0.02
C ASN A 36 -18.81 -16.27 -1.32
N MET A 37 -19.56 -16.58 -2.37
CA MET A 37 -18.97 -16.91 -3.68
C MET A 37 -18.25 -15.72 -4.31
N ALA A 38 -18.82 -14.51 -4.21
CA ALA A 38 -18.18 -13.29 -4.71
C ALA A 38 -16.88 -12.96 -3.96
N GLN A 39 -16.86 -13.16 -2.64
CA GLN A 39 -15.65 -13.03 -1.83
C GLN A 39 -14.60 -14.09 -2.24
N ALA A 40 -14.99 -15.36 -2.35
CA ALA A 40 -14.09 -16.42 -2.78
C ALA A 40 -13.46 -16.14 -4.16
N PHE A 41 -14.23 -15.65 -5.12
CA PHE A 41 -13.67 -15.23 -6.42
C PHE A 41 -12.72 -14.05 -6.30
N ARG A 42 -13.04 -13.05 -5.48
CA ARG A 42 -12.14 -11.92 -5.24
C ARG A 42 -10.81 -12.41 -4.67
N ASP A 43 -10.85 -13.30 -3.68
CA ASP A 43 -9.67 -13.82 -3.01
C ASP A 43 -8.81 -14.69 -3.94
N ASP A 44 -9.45 -15.53 -4.78
CA ASP A 44 -8.78 -16.32 -5.81
C ASP A 44 -8.06 -15.43 -6.83
N ARG A 45 -8.74 -14.39 -7.36
CA ARG A 45 -8.15 -13.42 -8.28
C ARG A 45 -7.02 -12.63 -7.66
N CYS A 46 -7.16 -12.21 -6.39
CA CYS A 46 -6.11 -11.51 -5.68
C CYS A 46 -4.88 -12.41 -5.48
N THR A 47 -5.09 -13.67 -5.13
CA THR A 47 -4.02 -14.67 -4.96
C THR A 47 -3.29 -14.92 -6.28
N GLN A 48 -4.03 -15.08 -7.38
CA GLN A 48 -3.48 -15.23 -8.72
C GLN A 48 -2.68 -14.00 -9.14
N GLY A 49 -3.24 -12.79 -8.99
CA GLY A 49 -2.57 -11.54 -9.32
C GLY A 49 -1.30 -11.36 -8.50
N ALA A 50 -1.34 -11.68 -7.22
CA ALA A 50 -0.17 -11.60 -6.37
C ALA A 50 0.92 -12.59 -6.80
N ALA A 51 0.57 -13.83 -7.15
CA ALA A 51 1.52 -14.83 -7.60
C ALA A 51 2.22 -14.42 -8.91
N GLN A 52 1.45 -13.87 -9.86
CA GLN A 52 2.00 -13.31 -11.10
C GLN A 52 2.92 -12.12 -10.83
N ALA A 53 2.52 -11.22 -9.94
CA ALA A 53 3.32 -10.06 -9.54
C ALA A 53 4.67 -10.46 -8.95
N ASP A 54 4.69 -11.44 -8.04
CA ASP A 54 5.93 -11.93 -7.41
C ASP A 54 6.85 -12.62 -8.43
N ALA A 55 6.29 -13.51 -9.26
CA ALA A 55 7.05 -14.19 -10.32
C ALA A 55 7.66 -13.18 -11.30
N PHE A 56 6.89 -12.18 -11.71
CA PHE A 56 7.36 -11.13 -12.60
C PHE A 56 8.51 -10.33 -11.97
N LEU A 57 8.36 -9.83 -10.74
CA LEU A 57 9.40 -9.02 -10.10
C LEU A 57 10.69 -9.82 -9.91
N ARG A 58 10.61 -11.09 -9.52
CA ARG A 58 11.77 -11.97 -9.38
C ARG A 58 12.49 -12.19 -10.71
N SER A 59 11.74 -12.50 -11.76
CA SER A 59 12.30 -12.65 -13.12
C SER A 59 12.97 -11.35 -13.57
N TYR A 60 12.32 -10.22 -13.33
CA TYR A 60 12.82 -8.91 -13.70
C TYR A 60 14.13 -8.58 -12.98
N VAL A 61 14.17 -8.73 -11.66
CA VAL A 61 15.38 -8.45 -10.88
C VAL A 61 16.49 -9.42 -11.25
N ARG A 62 16.19 -10.69 -11.49
CA ARG A 62 17.19 -11.66 -11.96
C ARG A 62 17.80 -11.25 -13.31
N GLU A 63 16.98 -10.86 -14.28
CA GLU A 63 17.45 -10.34 -15.57
C GLU A 63 18.36 -9.12 -15.38
N ARG A 64 18.02 -8.22 -14.44
CA ARG A 64 18.84 -7.04 -14.14
C ARG A 64 20.18 -7.38 -13.49
N ILE A 65 20.22 -8.40 -12.63
CA ILE A 65 21.46 -8.92 -12.06
C ILE A 65 22.32 -9.54 -13.15
N ASP A 66 21.76 -10.46 -13.94
CA ASP A 66 22.48 -11.19 -14.99
C ASP A 66 23.04 -10.24 -16.07
N THR A 67 22.38 -9.11 -16.32
CA THR A 67 22.84 -8.08 -17.26
C THR A 67 23.75 -7.01 -16.64
N GLY A 68 24.04 -7.09 -15.33
CA GLY A 68 24.84 -6.08 -14.61
C GLY A 68 24.17 -4.70 -14.55
N ARG A 69 22.85 -4.64 -14.71
CA ARG A 69 22.05 -3.38 -14.75
C ARG A 69 21.36 -3.07 -13.44
N LEU A 70 21.40 -3.98 -12.46
CA LEU A 70 20.95 -3.69 -11.10
C LEU A 70 22.02 -2.86 -10.36
N THR A 71 22.21 -1.62 -10.79
CA THR A 71 23.15 -0.68 -10.16
C THR A 71 22.40 0.54 -9.61
N PRO A 72 22.96 1.23 -8.60
CA PRO A 72 22.35 2.45 -8.07
C PRO A 72 22.57 3.67 -8.98
N ALA A 73 23.52 3.63 -9.91
CA ALA A 73 23.96 4.82 -10.65
C ALA A 73 23.37 4.92 -12.08
N PRO A 74 22.92 6.11 -12.51
CA PRO A 74 22.70 6.43 -13.92
C PRO A 74 24.01 6.32 -14.74
N PRO A 75 23.97 6.06 -16.06
CA PRO A 75 22.81 5.91 -16.94
C PRO A 75 22.47 4.43 -17.19
N GLY A 76 21.92 3.73 -16.21
CA GLY A 76 21.57 2.32 -16.40
C GLY A 76 20.93 1.65 -15.19
N GLY A 77 21.13 2.24 -14.01
CA GLY A 77 20.60 1.74 -12.76
C GLY A 77 19.07 1.70 -12.66
N GLU A 78 18.61 0.90 -11.71
CA GLU A 78 17.20 0.80 -11.32
C GLU A 78 16.87 1.86 -10.28
N GLY A 79 15.94 2.77 -10.60
CA GLY A 79 15.58 3.86 -9.70
C GLY A 79 14.99 3.41 -8.36
N PHE A 80 14.37 2.22 -8.31
CA PHE A 80 13.92 1.65 -7.04
C PHE A 80 15.06 1.09 -6.20
N TYR A 81 16.13 0.60 -6.83
CA TYR A 81 17.27 0.01 -6.13
C TYR A 81 18.06 1.09 -5.39
N GLU A 82 18.28 2.22 -6.05
CA GLU A 82 18.87 3.42 -5.43
C GLU A 82 17.99 3.96 -4.31
N ALA A 83 16.67 4.00 -4.52
CA ALA A 83 15.72 4.52 -3.53
C ALA A 83 15.67 3.72 -2.22
N LEU A 84 16.14 2.46 -2.20
CA LEU A 84 16.28 1.68 -0.97
C LEU A 84 17.32 2.32 -0.02
N THR A 85 18.37 2.95 -0.57
CA THR A 85 19.41 3.61 0.22
C THR A 85 19.20 5.12 0.29
N SER A 86 18.83 5.75 -0.83
CA SER A 86 18.60 7.20 -0.96
C SER A 86 17.29 7.48 -1.70
N PRO A 87 16.16 7.60 -0.98
CA PRO A 87 14.85 7.80 -1.58
C PRO A 87 14.67 9.20 -2.20
N ASP A 88 15.52 10.18 -1.87
CA ASP A 88 15.57 11.50 -2.52
C ASP A 88 16.82 11.62 -3.41
N GLN A 89 16.70 11.16 -4.66
CA GLN A 89 17.79 11.18 -5.65
C GLN A 89 18.32 12.59 -5.95
N LYS A 90 17.56 13.65 -5.63
CA LYS A 90 17.79 15.01 -6.16
C LYS A 90 18.41 15.99 -5.17
N LYS A 91 18.69 15.59 -3.93
CA LYS A 91 19.13 16.56 -2.91
C LYS A 91 20.45 16.21 -2.26
N THR A 92 21.23 17.26 -2.02
CA THR A 92 22.46 17.37 -1.23
C THR A 92 22.30 16.95 0.24
N PHE A 93 21.24 16.23 0.60
CA PHE A 93 21.07 15.52 1.87
C PHE A 93 22.04 14.34 2.04
N SER A 94 22.89 14.10 1.03
CA SER A 94 24.00 13.14 0.98
C SER A 94 24.89 13.09 2.23
N ASN A 95 24.96 14.15 3.04
CA ASN A 95 25.82 14.17 4.23
C ASN A 95 25.11 13.77 5.54
N TYR A 96 23.78 13.65 5.56
CA TYR A 96 23.03 13.44 6.82
C TYR A 96 22.18 12.16 6.87
N PHE A 97 21.83 11.58 5.72
CA PHE A 97 20.83 10.50 5.65
C PHE A 97 21.24 9.29 4.83
N VAL A 98 22.46 9.27 4.29
CA VAL A 98 23.04 8.02 3.78
C VAL A 98 23.21 7.15 5.00
N GLY A 99 22.32 6.16 5.14
CA GLY A 99 22.49 5.11 6.14
C GLY A 99 23.90 4.62 5.95
N ASP A 100 24.72 4.73 7.00
CA ASP A 100 26.03 4.12 6.99
C ASP A 100 25.81 2.67 6.54
N ASP A 101 26.41 2.29 5.41
CA ASP A 101 26.30 0.95 4.83
C ASP A 101 26.90 -0.11 5.78
N SER A 102 27.32 0.28 6.99
CA SER A 102 27.81 -0.52 8.12
C SER A 102 26.86 -1.60 8.67
N GLY A 103 25.87 -2.04 7.89
CA GLY A 103 25.29 -3.38 8.04
C GLY A 103 24.11 -3.52 9.00
N GLY A 104 23.75 -2.48 9.75
CA GLY A 104 22.78 -2.62 10.86
C GLY A 104 21.37 -2.05 10.64
N SER A 105 21.20 -1.04 9.78
CA SER A 105 19.93 -0.32 9.65
C SER A 105 19.09 -0.88 8.50
N ILE A 106 17.77 -0.90 8.60
CA ILE A 106 16.90 -1.34 7.50
C ILE A 106 16.84 -0.30 6.38
N SER A 107 16.62 -0.73 5.14
CA SER A 107 16.50 0.19 4.01
C SER A 107 15.20 1.00 4.07
N TYR A 108 15.11 2.04 3.24
CA TYR A 108 13.84 2.71 3.02
C TYR A 108 12.84 1.77 2.35
N PRO A 109 11.56 1.84 2.73
CA PRO A 109 10.49 1.25 1.95
C PRO A 109 10.37 1.97 0.60
N VAL A 110 10.31 1.19 -0.47
CA VAL A 110 10.10 1.71 -1.83
C VAL A 110 8.87 1.05 -2.43
N LEU A 111 7.95 1.85 -2.91
CA LEU A 111 6.79 1.41 -3.70
C LEU A 111 7.18 1.36 -5.17
N ILE A 112 7.21 0.18 -5.76
CA ILE A 112 7.34 -0.03 -7.19
C ILE A 112 5.92 -0.08 -7.77
N ASP A 113 5.51 1.00 -8.42
CA ASP A 113 4.15 1.19 -8.92
C ASP A 113 4.17 1.88 -10.31
N PRO A 114 4.47 1.14 -11.39
CA PRO A 114 4.48 1.69 -12.74
C PRO A 114 3.19 2.40 -13.16
N ILE A 115 2.03 1.86 -12.77
CA ILE A 115 0.71 2.45 -13.09
C ILE A 115 0.55 3.78 -12.38
N GLY A 116 0.73 3.82 -11.05
CA GLY A 116 0.57 5.05 -10.29
C GLY A 116 1.67 6.08 -10.52
N PHE A 117 2.89 5.65 -10.90
CA PHE A 117 3.96 6.56 -11.34
C PHE A 117 3.55 7.29 -12.62
N LYS A 118 2.97 6.56 -13.58
CA LYS A 118 2.53 7.16 -14.85
C LYS A 118 1.27 7.99 -14.75
N ALA A 119 0.31 7.58 -13.93
CA ALA A 119 -0.90 8.33 -13.68
C ALA A 119 -0.62 9.77 -13.17
N ARG A 120 0.53 9.98 -12.50
CA ARG A 120 0.98 11.29 -12.00
C ARG A 120 1.88 12.06 -12.98
N GLY A 121 1.89 11.70 -14.26
CA GLY A 121 2.73 12.37 -15.25
C GLY A 121 4.23 12.14 -15.05
N GLY A 122 4.62 11.05 -14.37
CA GLY A 122 6.01 10.70 -14.16
C GLY A 122 6.78 10.65 -15.49
N THR A 123 7.73 11.57 -15.64
CA THR A 123 8.63 11.68 -16.79
C THR A 123 10.08 11.56 -16.32
N THR A 124 10.95 11.06 -17.19
CA THR A 124 12.39 11.18 -17.02
C THR A 124 12.78 12.59 -17.44
N ASP A 125 13.50 13.33 -16.59
CA ASP A 125 14.17 14.54 -17.02
C ASP A 125 15.17 14.22 -18.14
N ALA A 126 15.58 15.25 -18.90
CA ALA A 126 16.53 15.13 -20.01
C ALA A 126 17.89 14.49 -19.64
N GLY A 127 18.23 14.41 -18.34
CA GLY A 127 19.40 13.70 -17.81
C GLY A 127 19.17 12.24 -17.41
N GLY A 128 17.99 11.66 -17.69
CA GLY A 128 17.63 10.30 -17.28
C GLY A 128 17.30 10.15 -15.78
N VAL A 129 17.31 11.25 -15.02
CA VAL A 129 16.89 11.31 -13.62
C VAL A 129 15.37 11.45 -13.57
N GLN A 130 14.68 10.65 -12.75
CA GLN A 130 13.22 10.65 -12.67
C GLN A 130 12.73 11.98 -12.05
N ALA A 131 11.84 12.70 -12.74
CA ALA A 131 11.39 14.03 -12.33
C ALA A 131 10.22 13.98 -11.32
N THR A 132 10.43 14.65 -10.18
CA THR A 132 9.48 15.36 -9.28
C THR A 132 8.27 14.65 -8.66
N ASN A 133 7.72 13.57 -9.22
CA ASN A 133 6.55 12.86 -8.64
C ASN A 133 6.91 11.47 -8.09
N THR A 134 8.02 11.45 -7.36
CA THR A 134 8.70 10.26 -6.83
C THR A 134 8.21 9.81 -5.46
N TRP A 135 7.11 10.37 -4.97
CA TRP A 135 6.61 10.15 -3.61
C TRP A 135 5.14 9.78 -3.63
N PHE A 136 4.75 8.95 -2.67
CA PHE A 136 3.36 8.56 -2.50
C PHE A 136 2.50 9.75 -2.03
N GLY A 137 1.22 9.79 -2.42
CA GLY A 137 0.26 10.78 -1.91
C GLY A 137 0.43 12.22 -2.40
N ALA A 138 1.12 12.43 -3.54
CA ALA A 138 1.50 13.77 -4.03
C ALA A 138 2.34 14.59 -3.03
N ASP A 139 3.05 13.89 -2.14
CA ASP A 139 3.96 14.53 -1.20
C ASP A 139 5.17 15.13 -1.95
N ASN A 140 5.72 16.21 -1.41
CA ASN A 140 6.97 16.82 -1.90
C ASN A 140 8.22 16.07 -1.38
N GLY A 141 8.01 14.86 -0.85
CA GLY A 141 9.02 14.03 -0.21
C GLY A 141 9.63 14.68 1.03
N PHE A 142 10.93 14.48 1.18
CA PHE A 142 11.72 15.09 2.25
C PHE A 142 11.90 16.60 2.15
N GLY A 143 11.17 17.33 1.29
CA GLY A 143 11.09 18.80 1.28
C GLY A 143 12.46 19.51 1.26
N ASP A 144 12.49 20.84 1.40
CA ASP A 144 13.76 21.59 1.59
C ASP A 144 14.24 21.59 3.06
N GLY A 145 13.51 20.89 3.94
CA GLY A 145 13.78 20.80 5.38
C GLY A 145 13.44 22.06 6.20
N ILE A 146 13.01 23.16 5.57
CA ILE A 146 12.90 24.47 6.23
C ILE A 146 11.47 25.01 6.23
N THR A 147 10.66 24.78 5.17
CA THR A 147 9.37 25.49 5.02
C THR A 147 8.13 24.62 4.97
N THR A 148 8.25 23.32 4.64
CA THR A 148 7.09 22.42 4.51
C THR A 148 7.30 21.14 5.33
N PRO A 149 6.51 20.91 6.40
CA PRO A 149 6.62 19.72 7.21
C PRO A 149 6.29 18.48 6.38
N HIS A 150 7.21 17.52 6.38
CA HIS A 150 7.15 16.29 5.60
C HIS A 150 5.95 15.45 6.00
N THR A 151 5.22 14.94 4.99
CA THR A 151 4.05 14.11 5.25
C THR A 151 4.38 12.62 5.17
N THR A 152 5.35 12.22 4.33
CA THR A 152 5.71 10.83 4.05
C THR A 152 7.19 10.66 3.71
N ALA A 153 7.66 9.43 3.80
CA ALA A 153 8.93 9.03 3.23
C ALA A 153 8.81 7.75 2.38
N LEU A 154 7.61 7.52 1.82
CA LEU A 154 7.36 6.43 0.90
C LEU A 154 7.71 6.87 -0.51
N SER A 155 8.90 6.48 -0.95
CA SER A 155 9.32 6.70 -2.32
C SER A 155 8.50 5.81 -3.26
N ARG A 156 7.97 6.40 -4.33
CA ARG A 156 7.35 5.70 -5.45
C ARG A 156 8.30 5.67 -6.62
N ARG A 157 8.48 4.51 -7.23
CA ARG A 157 9.35 4.28 -8.38
C ARG A 157 8.64 3.43 -9.43
N THR A 158 9.13 3.52 -10.65
CA THR A 158 8.75 2.62 -11.75
C THR A 158 9.95 1.77 -12.15
N LEU A 159 9.68 0.73 -12.94
CA LEU A 159 10.70 -0.16 -13.50
C LEU A 159 11.39 0.51 -14.68
N ARG A 160 12.70 0.32 -14.82
CA ARG A 160 13.45 0.86 -15.96
C ARG A 160 12.93 0.35 -17.31
N SER A 161 12.41 -0.88 -17.39
CA SER A 161 11.83 -1.42 -18.63
C SER A 161 10.64 -0.60 -19.14
N VAL A 162 9.84 -0.04 -18.22
CA VAL A 162 8.72 0.84 -18.55
C VAL A 162 9.24 2.16 -19.09
N LEU A 163 10.26 2.73 -18.46
CA LEU A 163 10.87 3.99 -18.90
C LEU A 163 11.64 3.88 -20.22
N ALA A 164 12.14 2.69 -20.55
CA ALA A 164 12.84 2.44 -21.81
C ALA A 164 11.90 2.45 -23.04
N GLN A 165 10.58 2.36 -22.85
CA GLN A 165 9.62 2.46 -23.95
C GLN A 165 9.41 3.92 -24.40
N PRO A 166 9.02 4.17 -25.66
CA PRO A 166 8.52 5.48 -26.07
C PRO A 166 7.40 5.97 -25.15
N VAL A 167 7.33 7.27 -24.86
CA VAL A 167 6.41 7.85 -23.85
C VAL A 167 4.97 7.38 -24.02
N GLY A 168 4.46 7.30 -25.26
CA GLY A 168 3.10 6.83 -25.56
C GLY A 168 2.84 5.36 -25.21
N ASN A 169 3.88 4.52 -25.14
CA ASN A 169 3.79 3.09 -24.86
C ASN A 169 4.02 2.74 -23.39
N GLN A 170 4.56 3.67 -22.59
CA GLN A 170 4.93 3.39 -21.21
C GLN A 170 3.70 3.04 -20.34
N GLN A 171 2.57 3.71 -20.55
CA GLN A 171 1.32 3.41 -19.82
C GLN A 171 0.80 2.01 -20.16
N ALA A 172 0.78 1.66 -21.45
CA ALA A 172 0.33 0.35 -21.89
C ALA A 172 1.21 -0.78 -21.32
N LEU A 173 2.54 -0.57 -21.27
CA LEU A 173 3.44 -1.53 -20.66
C LEU A 173 3.28 -1.59 -19.13
N ALA A 174 3.08 -0.45 -18.46
CA ALA A 174 2.80 -0.41 -17.03
C ALA A 174 1.55 -1.21 -16.66
N ILE A 175 0.46 -1.04 -17.43
CA ILE A 175 -0.78 -1.82 -17.28
C ILE A 175 -0.47 -3.30 -17.48
N ARG A 176 0.22 -3.66 -18.58
CA ARG A 176 0.54 -5.07 -18.89
C ARG A 176 1.35 -5.77 -17.79
N ILE A 177 2.27 -5.06 -17.15
CA ILE A 177 3.14 -5.62 -16.11
C ILE A 177 2.45 -5.68 -14.75
N CYS A 178 1.51 -4.77 -14.49
CA CYS A 178 0.93 -4.58 -13.16
C CYS A 178 -0.56 -4.90 -13.08
N SER A 179 -1.15 -5.57 -14.07
CA SER A 179 -2.55 -5.98 -14.05
C SER A 179 -2.77 -7.43 -14.44
N LEU A 180 -3.85 -8.01 -13.92
CA LEU A 180 -4.32 -9.31 -14.34
C LEU A 180 -4.98 -9.16 -15.71
N LEU A 181 -4.37 -9.76 -16.74
CA LEU A 181 -4.77 -9.55 -18.13
C LEU A 181 -5.90 -10.45 -18.59
N ASP A 182 -6.37 -11.40 -17.80
CA ASP A 182 -7.36 -12.38 -18.26
C ASP A 182 -8.79 -11.82 -18.38
N GLY A 183 -9.09 -10.70 -17.71
CA GLY A 183 -10.35 -9.99 -17.84
C GLY A 183 -10.48 -9.28 -19.21
N LEU A 184 -11.55 -9.59 -19.94
CA LEU A 184 -11.96 -8.85 -21.14
C LEU A 184 -13.11 -7.90 -20.75
N GLY A 185 -12.98 -6.63 -21.11
CA GLY A 185 -14.13 -5.72 -21.09
C GLY A 185 -15.11 -6.12 -22.19
N TYR A 186 -16.40 -5.91 -21.96
CA TYR A 186 -17.44 -6.11 -22.97
C TYR A 186 -18.25 -4.83 -23.16
N GLU A 187 -18.55 -4.49 -24.40
CA GLU A 187 -19.48 -3.42 -24.74
C GLU A 187 -20.93 -3.84 -24.42
N THR A 188 -21.85 -2.88 -24.44
CA THR A 188 -23.29 -3.15 -24.29
C THR A 188 -23.85 -4.09 -25.36
N THR A 189 -23.13 -4.25 -26.48
CA THR A 189 -23.42 -5.17 -27.57
C THR A 189 -22.99 -6.62 -27.27
N GLY A 190 -22.27 -6.86 -26.17
CA GLY A 190 -21.73 -8.18 -25.81
C GLY A 190 -20.45 -8.55 -26.57
N LEU A 191 -19.91 -7.67 -27.41
CA LEU A 191 -18.60 -7.85 -28.04
C LEU A 191 -17.49 -7.42 -27.07
N PRO A 192 -16.28 -8.01 -27.15
CA PRO A 192 -15.13 -7.52 -26.39
C PRO A 192 -14.91 -6.03 -26.70
N ALA A 193 -14.87 -5.20 -25.66
CA ALA A 193 -14.59 -3.79 -25.81
C ALA A 193 -13.21 -3.64 -26.46
N THR A 194 -13.07 -2.66 -27.34
CA THR A 194 -11.77 -2.34 -27.95
C THR A 194 -11.45 -0.87 -27.76
N VAL A 195 -10.22 -0.58 -27.32
CA VAL A 195 -9.69 0.78 -27.22
C VAL A 195 -8.47 0.86 -28.14
N GLY A 196 -8.54 1.72 -29.15
CA GLY A 196 -7.47 1.90 -30.12
C GLY A 196 -7.14 0.64 -30.95
N GLY A 197 -8.13 -0.21 -31.22
CA GLY A 197 -7.94 -1.45 -31.98
C GLY A 197 -7.32 -2.60 -31.19
N THR A 198 -7.14 -2.43 -29.88
CA THR A 198 -6.74 -3.51 -28.95
C THR A 198 -7.89 -3.88 -28.04
N ILE A 199 -8.04 -5.17 -27.72
CA ILE A 199 -9.07 -5.64 -26.79
C ILE A 199 -8.83 -4.97 -25.43
N ASP A 200 -9.84 -4.26 -24.97
CA ASP A 200 -9.89 -3.62 -23.67
C ASP A 200 -9.83 -4.69 -22.59
N ARG A 201 -8.80 -4.58 -21.76
CA ARG A 201 -8.62 -5.47 -20.63
C ARG A 201 -9.21 -4.76 -19.43
N ASP A 202 -10.09 -5.45 -18.71
CA ASP A 202 -10.85 -4.90 -17.59
C ASP A 202 -9.92 -4.21 -16.56
N GLY A 203 -8.66 -4.69 -16.43
CA GLY A 203 -7.65 -4.06 -15.57
C GLY A 203 -8.08 -4.00 -14.10
N ARG A 204 -9.16 -4.72 -13.77
CA ARG A 204 -9.86 -4.67 -12.50
C ARG A 204 -8.95 -5.03 -11.35
N TYR A 205 -8.18 -6.09 -11.50
CA TYR A 205 -7.14 -6.43 -10.55
C TYR A 205 -5.80 -5.92 -11.07
N ASN A 206 -5.17 -5.04 -10.30
CA ASN A 206 -3.82 -4.57 -10.54
C ASN A 206 -3.04 -4.53 -9.24
N TRP A 207 -1.74 -4.35 -9.31
CA TRP A 207 -0.88 -4.44 -8.14
C TRP A 207 0.27 -3.45 -8.15
N MET A 208 0.88 -3.31 -6.99
CA MET A 208 2.18 -2.69 -6.81
C MET A 208 3.02 -3.54 -5.86
N TRP A 209 4.32 -3.30 -5.84
CA TRP A 209 5.23 -3.93 -4.89
C TRP A 209 5.69 -2.91 -3.86
N LEU A 210 5.73 -3.30 -2.60
CA LEU A 210 6.49 -2.64 -1.56
C LEU A 210 7.74 -3.48 -1.30
N VAL A 211 8.91 -2.88 -1.49
CA VAL A 211 10.20 -3.54 -1.28
C VAL A 211 10.98 -2.84 -0.17
N GLN A 212 11.62 -3.65 0.68
CA GLN A 212 12.47 -3.16 1.77
C GLN A 212 13.51 -4.22 2.12
N ARG A 213 14.77 -3.83 2.30
CA ARG A 213 15.85 -4.72 2.75
C ARG A 213 15.85 -4.86 4.26
N HIS A 214 16.26 -6.04 4.73
CA HIS A 214 16.47 -6.30 6.17
C HIS A 214 17.69 -5.57 6.74
N SER A 215 18.61 -5.11 5.88
CA SER A 215 19.74 -4.24 6.23
C SER A 215 20.05 -3.28 5.09
N GLY A 216 20.78 -2.20 5.38
CA GLY A 216 21.05 -1.11 4.45
C GLY A 216 22.03 -1.53 3.36
N THR A 217 22.78 -2.60 3.62
CA THR A 217 23.76 -3.17 2.69
C THR A 217 23.11 -3.50 1.35
N ALA A 218 23.82 -3.15 0.27
CA ALA A 218 23.39 -3.38 -1.12
C ALA A 218 23.03 -4.85 -1.42
N THR A 219 23.68 -5.77 -0.72
CA THR A 219 23.55 -7.23 -0.87
C THR A 219 22.47 -7.86 0.01
N SER A 220 21.80 -7.07 0.87
CA SER A 220 20.82 -7.57 1.81
C SER A 220 19.58 -8.13 1.11
N PRO A 221 19.03 -9.27 1.57
CA PRO A 221 17.75 -9.77 1.07
C PRO A 221 16.64 -8.72 1.21
N VAL A 222 15.82 -8.61 0.18
CA VAL A 222 14.67 -7.70 0.14
C VAL A 222 13.40 -8.46 0.49
N THR A 223 12.67 -8.00 1.51
CA THR A 223 11.29 -8.41 1.71
C THR A 223 10.42 -7.75 0.64
N VAL A 224 9.61 -8.57 -0.03
CA VAL A 224 8.62 -8.10 -1.00
C VAL A 224 7.23 -8.26 -0.40
N THR A 225 6.46 -7.19 -0.42
CA THR A 225 5.01 -7.23 -0.19
C THR A 225 4.30 -6.86 -1.48
N VAL A 226 3.37 -7.70 -1.93
CA VAL A 226 2.51 -7.39 -3.07
C VAL A 226 1.20 -6.83 -2.56
N VAL A 227 0.82 -5.65 -3.06
CA VAL A 227 -0.47 -5.03 -2.74
C VAL A 227 -1.35 -5.12 -3.96
N VAL A 228 -2.47 -5.84 -3.85
CA VAL A 228 -3.42 -6.04 -4.95
C VAL A 228 -4.62 -5.14 -4.75
N PHE A 229 -4.98 -4.41 -5.80
CA PHE A 229 -6.13 -3.53 -5.85
C PHE A 229 -7.29 -4.17 -6.62
N ASP A 230 -8.53 -3.85 -6.23
CA ASP A 230 -9.75 -4.13 -7.00
C ASP A 230 -10.34 -2.80 -7.49
N LYS A 231 -10.44 -2.65 -8.81
CA LYS A 231 -10.94 -1.48 -9.54
C LYS A 231 -10.13 -0.20 -9.33
N ARG A 232 -8.82 -0.30 -9.09
CA ARG A 232 -7.94 0.87 -9.17
C ARG A 232 -7.81 1.30 -10.63
N ALA A 233 -8.33 2.47 -10.96
CA ALA A 233 -8.33 2.97 -12.33
C ALA A 233 -6.89 3.18 -12.87
N PRO A 234 -6.50 2.52 -13.97
CA PRO A 234 -5.16 2.70 -14.53
C PRO A 234 -5.02 4.10 -15.14
N GLY A 235 -3.95 4.81 -14.79
CA GLY A 235 -3.67 6.13 -15.37
C GLY A 235 -4.50 7.28 -14.79
N TYR A 236 -5.37 7.01 -13.80
CA TYR A 236 -6.15 8.04 -13.12
C TYR A 236 -5.64 8.25 -11.70
N ALA A 237 -4.92 9.35 -11.48
CA ALA A 237 -4.48 9.82 -10.17
C ALA A 237 -4.85 11.30 -10.00
N PRO A 238 -6.15 11.62 -9.89
CA PRO A 238 -6.63 13.00 -9.72
C PRO A 238 -5.91 13.69 -8.57
N THR A 239 -5.37 14.87 -8.86
CA THR A 239 -4.83 15.76 -7.84
C THR A 239 -5.97 16.24 -6.94
N GLY A 240 -5.80 16.16 -5.62
CA GLY A 240 -6.79 16.63 -4.64
C GLY A 240 -7.91 15.65 -4.28
N VAL A 241 -7.99 14.48 -4.93
CA VAL A 241 -8.89 13.39 -4.49
C VAL A 241 -8.06 12.37 -3.69
N PRO A 242 -8.53 11.96 -2.48
CA PRO A 242 -7.76 11.12 -1.59
C PRO A 242 -7.78 9.63 -1.98
N LEU A 243 -7.45 9.30 -3.23
CA LEU A 243 -7.24 7.90 -3.62
C LEU A 243 -6.00 7.31 -2.95
N GLU A 244 -5.03 8.18 -2.70
CA GLU A 244 -3.74 7.90 -2.10
C GLU A 244 -3.42 9.06 -1.17
N THR A 245 -3.57 8.85 0.11
CA THR A 245 -3.37 9.88 1.13
C THR A 245 -2.53 9.34 2.25
N VAL A 246 -1.69 10.22 2.76
CA VAL A 246 -0.98 9.93 3.99
C VAL A 246 -1.55 10.81 5.07
N TRP A 247 -1.97 10.13 6.12
CA TRP A 247 -2.49 10.75 7.30
C TRP A 247 -1.48 10.67 8.41
N ASN A 248 -1.27 11.83 8.99
CA ASN A 248 -0.62 11.95 10.27
C ASN A 248 -1.72 11.96 11.33
N PRO A 249 -1.81 10.97 12.24
CA PRO A 249 -2.71 11.04 13.38
C PRO A 249 -2.36 12.30 14.18
N THR A 250 -3.13 13.37 13.96
CA THR A 250 -2.80 14.68 14.51
C THR A 250 -3.18 14.72 15.97
N TYR A 251 -2.25 15.24 16.78
CA TYR A 251 -2.29 15.44 18.22
C TYR A 251 -3.33 16.52 18.61
N ALA A 252 -4.62 16.28 18.39
CA ALA A 252 -5.65 17.31 18.57
C ALA A 252 -6.48 17.16 19.87
N VAL A 253 -6.19 16.21 20.74
CA VAL A 253 -6.87 16.13 22.06
C VAL A 253 -5.83 16.02 23.18
N PRO A 254 -5.67 17.04 24.04
CA PRO A 254 -4.72 17.05 25.15
C PRO A 254 -4.96 15.96 26.22
N GLU A 255 -6.08 15.25 26.17
CA GLU A 255 -6.55 14.34 27.23
C GLU A 255 -6.51 12.84 26.87
N VAL A 256 -6.04 12.45 25.68
CA VAL A 256 -5.90 11.02 25.34
C VAL A 256 -4.43 10.60 25.40
N PRO A 257 -3.95 10.05 26.53
CA PRO A 257 -2.68 9.37 26.54
C PRO A 257 -2.85 7.99 25.89
N SER A 258 -2.37 7.81 24.67
CA SER A 258 -1.76 6.53 24.29
C SER A 258 -0.93 6.69 23.02
N LEU A 259 0.38 6.56 23.20
CA LEU A 259 1.28 6.10 22.15
C LEU A 259 0.68 4.80 21.62
N LEU A 260 0.56 4.59 20.31
CA LEU A 260 0.34 3.24 19.76
C LEU A 260 1.53 2.38 20.19
N GLN A 261 1.39 1.73 21.34
CA GLN A 261 2.41 0.83 21.84
C GLN A 261 2.49 -0.35 20.88
N ARG A 262 3.65 -1.01 20.86
CA ARG A 262 3.80 -2.23 20.07
C ARG A 262 2.73 -3.23 20.50
N GLY A 263 1.89 -3.66 19.56
CA GLY A 263 0.79 -4.59 19.82
C GLY A 263 -0.55 -3.92 20.14
N GLU A 264 -0.62 -2.59 20.25
CA GLU A 264 -1.90 -1.91 20.24
C GLU A 264 -2.51 -1.91 18.85
N THR A 265 -3.82 -2.07 18.81
CA THR A 265 -4.63 -2.21 17.61
C THR A 265 -5.59 -1.04 17.40
N LYS A 266 -5.59 -0.03 18.27
CA LYS A 266 -6.52 1.10 18.18
C LYS A 266 -5.80 2.36 17.73
N LEU A 267 -6.29 2.96 16.65
CA LEU A 267 -5.76 4.18 16.07
C LEU A 267 -6.90 5.21 15.98
N GLN A 268 -6.67 6.42 16.47
CA GLN A 268 -7.62 7.52 16.33
C GLN A 268 -7.12 8.52 15.30
N PHE A 269 -7.97 8.87 14.33
CA PHE A 269 -7.74 9.96 13.40
C PHE A 269 -8.64 11.13 13.78
N ALA A 270 -8.05 12.24 14.20
CA ALA A 270 -8.79 13.48 14.42
C ALA A 270 -9.13 14.16 13.09
N GLY A 271 -10.34 14.72 12.98
CA GLY A 271 -10.79 15.44 11.78
C GLY A 271 -12.31 15.47 11.63
N SER A 272 -12.78 15.95 10.48
CA SER A 272 -14.18 15.90 10.10
C SER A 272 -14.34 15.48 8.63
N TYR A 273 -15.37 14.67 8.35
CA TYR A 273 -15.76 14.36 6.96
C TYR A 273 -16.24 15.62 6.23
N ALA A 274 -16.82 16.60 6.93
CA ALA A 274 -17.30 17.85 6.34
C ALA A 274 -16.16 18.68 5.74
N THR A 275 -14.95 18.56 6.27
CA THR A 275 -13.75 19.24 5.78
C THR A 275 -12.87 18.35 4.90
N ASN A 276 -13.32 17.12 4.58
CA ASN A 276 -12.54 16.11 3.85
C ASN A 276 -11.14 15.86 4.45
N THR A 277 -11.03 16.03 5.77
CA THR A 277 -9.78 15.84 6.52
C THR A 277 -9.67 14.41 7.05
N LEU A 278 -10.81 13.72 7.17
CA LEU A 278 -10.85 12.34 7.61
C LEU A 278 -10.56 11.35 6.49
N PRO A 279 -9.96 10.23 6.87
CA PRO A 279 -9.70 9.17 5.93
C PRO A 279 -10.94 8.40 5.51
N ASN A 280 -11.04 8.03 4.23
CA ASN A 280 -12.06 7.09 3.75
C ASN A 280 -11.69 5.63 4.09
N VAL A 281 -11.30 5.40 5.34
CA VAL A 281 -10.97 4.08 5.85
C VAL A 281 -12.26 3.30 6.04
N GLN A 282 -12.28 2.08 5.52
CA GLN A 282 -13.44 1.19 5.60
C GLN A 282 -13.04 -0.09 6.32
N ARG A 283 -14.01 -0.73 6.97
CA ARG A 283 -13.85 -2.09 7.52
C ARG A 283 -13.41 -3.05 6.41
N GLY A 284 -12.40 -3.86 6.69
CA GLY A 284 -11.75 -4.76 5.75
C GLY A 284 -10.74 -4.07 4.82
N GLY A 285 -10.59 -2.75 4.90
CA GLY A 285 -9.57 -2.00 4.18
C GLY A 285 -8.18 -2.19 4.77
N TRP A 286 -7.19 -1.52 4.16
CA TRP A 286 -5.78 -1.65 4.52
C TRP A 286 -5.15 -0.30 4.83
N LEU A 287 -4.31 -0.29 5.86
CA LEU A 287 -3.44 0.82 6.24
C LEU A 287 -1.99 0.35 6.24
N LEU A 288 -1.07 1.21 5.82
CA LEU A 288 0.36 1.00 5.91
C LEU A 288 0.94 1.94 6.94
N ASP A 289 1.59 1.40 7.97
CA ASP A 289 2.50 2.18 8.80
C ASP A 289 3.74 2.47 7.96
N SER A 290 3.87 3.75 7.59
CA SER A 290 4.96 4.31 6.81
C SER A 290 5.83 5.24 7.66
N SER A 291 5.89 4.97 8.96
CA SER A 291 6.70 5.73 9.89
C SER A 291 8.17 5.67 9.56
N ILE A 292 8.77 6.85 9.53
CA ILE A 292 10.21 7.01 9.56
C ILE A 292 10.56 7.89 10.75
N ALA A 293 11.46 7.39 11.59
CA ALA A 293 11.91 8.11 12.75
C ALA A 293 13.43 8.04 12.93
N LEU A 294 13.95 9.11 13.51
CA LEU A 294 15.34 9.23 13.90
C LEU A 294 15.49 8.73 15.33
N ILE A 295 16.47 7.84 15.54
CA ILE A 295 16.89 7.47 16.89
C ILE A 295 18.28 8.05 17.09
N ASN A 296 18.40 8.96 18.04
CA ASN A 296 19.69 9.38 18.54
C ASN A 296 20.21 8.34 19.53
N ARG A 297 21.36 7.73 19.23
CA ARG A 297 22.06 6.79 20.10
C ARG A 297 23.36 7.43 20.57
N PRO A 298 23.31 8.28 21.61
CA PRO A 298 24.54 8.87 22.13
C PRO A 298 25.49 7.76 22.60
N PRO A 299 26.82 7.94 22.52
CA PRO A 299 27.81 6.97 23.01
C PRO A 299 27.58 6.56 24.46
N THR A 300 27.03 7.49 25.25
CA THR A 300 26.61 7.28 26.64
C THR A 300 25.16 7.73 26.78
N GLY A 301 24.25 6.80 27.11
CA GLY A 301 22.85 7.11 27.41
C GLY A 301 21.85 6.15 26.75
N ALA A 302 20.58 6.30 27.13
CA ALA A 302 19.50 5.58 26.47
C ALA A 302 19.24 6.18 25.08
N PRO A 303 18.86 5.38 24.07
CA PRO A 303 18.44 5.90 22.79
C PRO A 303 17.20 6.81 22.95
N VAL A 304 17.16 7.91 22.22
CA VAL A 304 16.05 8.88 22.26
C VAL A 304 15.48 9.05 20.85
N VAL A 305 14.15 9.01 20.73
CA VAL A 305 13.47 9.35 19.47
C VAL A 305 13.63 10.85 19.23
N VAL A 306 14.24 11.22 18.11
CA VAL A 306 14.30 12.61 17.66
C VAL A 306 13.11 12.84 16.73
N PRO A 307 12.19 13.77 17.07
CA PRO A 307 11.09 14.13 16.20
C PRO A 307 11.60 14.54 14.83
N PHE A 308 10.94 14.08 13.76
CA PHE A 308 11.37 14.43 12.41
C PHE A 308 11.27 15.94 12.10
N ARG A 309 10.53 16.68 12.95
CA ARG A 309 10.25 18.12 12.81
C ARG A 309 11.29 19.05 13.42
N SER A 310 12.38 18.57 14.03
CA SER A 310 13.37 19.50 14.58
C SER A 310 14.04 20.25 13.44
N THR A 311 13.81 21.57 13.35
CA THR A 311 14.40 22.49 12.36
C THR A 311 15.93 22.64 12.48
N GLY A 312 16.56 21.92 13.41
CA GLY A 312 18.00 21.83 13.55
C GLY A 312 18.55 20.62 12.80
N ASN A 313 19.81 20.73 12.36
CA ASN A 313 20.58 19.57 11.93
C ASN A 313 20.44 18.46 12.99
N PRO A 314 20.14 17.22 12.60
CA PRO A 314 20.10 16.14 13.57
C PRO A 314 21.48 16.06 14.26
N PRO A 315 21.53 15.79 15.57
CA PRO A 315 22.79 15.77 16.30
C PRO A 315 23.77 14.80 15.65
N ALA A 316 25.06 15.14 15.61
CA ALA A 316 26.09 14.27 15.06
C ALA A 316 26.02 12.88 15.71
N GLY A 317 25.78 11.84 14.90
CA GLY A 317 25.56 10.46 15.37
C GLY A 317 24.09 10.02 15.47
N ALA A 318 23.13 10.91 15.26
CA ALA A 318 21.75 10.51 15.02
C ALA A 318 21.68 9.73 13.69
N GLN A 319 21.18 8.52 13.77
CA GLN A 319 21.02 7.64 12.63
C GLN A 319 19.53 7.34 12.45
N MET A 320 19.10 7.10 11.21
CA MET A 320 17.73 6.66 10.95
C MET A 320 17.64 5.16 11.19
N TRP A 321 16.81 4.72 12.14
CA TRP A 321 16.74 3.30 12.50
C TRP A 321 15.35 2.70 12.32
N ILE A 322 14.28 3.48 12.46
CA ILE A 322 12.93 2.94 12.30
C ILE A 322 12.39 3.38 10.97
N ARG A 323 12.15 2.38 10.12
CA ARG A 323 11.55 2.51 8.80
C ARG A 323 10.49 1.43 8.74
N ASN A 324 9.30 1.75 9.25
CA ASN A 324 8.17 0.83 9.23
C ASN A 324 7.60 0.76 7.82
N ALA A 325 7.17 -0.43 7.45
CA ALA A 325 6.51 -0.70 6.19
C ALA A 325 5.47 -1.83 6.38
N ASN A 326 4.74 -1.75 7.49
CA ASN A 326 3.84 -2.79 7.96
C ASN A 326 2.40 -2.49 7.55
N PHE A 327 1.74 -3.51 7.00
CA PHE A 327 0.32 -3.42 6.67
C PHE A 327 -0.54 -3.93 7.81
N TYR A 328 -1.63 -3.22 8.04
CA TYR A 328 -2.66 -3.49 9.02
C TYR A 328 -3.99 -3.57 8.30
N ARG A 329 -4.73 -4.64 8.57
CA ARG A 329 -6.11 -4.76 8.11
C ARG A 329 -7.03 -4.04 9.10
N VAL A 330 -8.02 -3.34 8.59
CA VAL A 330 -8.97 -2.58 9.40
C VAL A 330 -10.12 -3.50 9.85
N VAL A 331 -10.23 -3.74 11.14
CA VAL A 331 -11.25 -4.60 11.76
C VAL A 331 -12.57 -3.86 11.92
N SER A 332 -12.51 -2.64 12.42
CA SER A 332 -13.67 -1.79 12.70
C SER A 332 -13.33 -0.32 12.54
N VAL A 333 -14.33 0.48 12.20
CA VAL A 333 -14.24 1.94 12.13
C VAL A 333 -15.44 2.49 12.90
N THR A 334 -15.17 3.31 13.91
CA THR A 334 -16.19 3.96 14.74
C THR A 334 -16.04 5.45 14.58
N GLU A 335 -17.09 6.13 14.12
CA GLU A 335 -17.09 7.59 14.03
C GLU A 335 -17.28 8.20 15.41
N THR A 336 -16.51 9.24 15.71
CA THR A 336 -16.61 10.02 16.95
C THR A 336 -16.93 11.47 16.59
N PRO A 337 -17.43 12.30 17.54
CA PRO A 337 -17.69 13.72 17.26
C PRO A 337 -16.46 14.50 16.77
N THR A 338 -15.25 14.01 17.04
CA THR A 338 -13.97 14.67 16.75
C THR A 338 -13.11 13.93 15.72
N GLY A 339 -13.58 12.80 15.18
CA GLY A 339 -12.78 12.01 14.25
C GLY A 339 -13.32 10.60 13.98
N ILE A 340 -12.41 9.66 13.72
CA ILE A 340 -12.70 8.23 13.67
C ILE A 340 -11.73 7.44 14.55
N ASP A 341 -12.26 6.41 15.20
CA ASP A 341 -11.50 5.38 15.88
C ASP A 341 -11.45 4.14 14.98
N VAL A 342 -10.26 3.66 14.70
CA VAL A 342 -9.98 2.55 13.80
C VAL A 342 -9.33 1.43 14.59
N GLU A 343 -9.95 0.25 14.55
CA GLU A 343 -9.37 -0.96 15.09
C GLU A 343 -8.65 -1.72 13.98
N LEU A 344 -7.45 -2.20 14.27
CA LEU A 344 -6.51 -2.82 13.36
C LEU A 344 -6.28 -4.28 13.75
N GLU A 345 -6.03 -5.15 12.79
CA GLU A 345 -5.48 -6.47 13.06
C GLU A 345 -4.00 -6.36 13.45
N THR A 346 -3.43 -7.45 13.99
CA THR A 346 -1.98 -7.54 14.20
C THR A 346 -1.26 -7.34 12.87
N PRO A 347 -0.11 -6.62 12.85
CA PRO A 347 0.60 -6.35 11.61
C PRO A 347 1.03 -7.64 10.92
N LEU A 348 1.00 -7.65 9.58
CA LEU A 348 1.43 -8.81 8.78
C LEU A 348 2.91 -9.18 8.97
N LYS A 349 3.72 -8.25 9.48
CA LYS A 349 5.13 -8.47 9.80
C LYS A 349 5.44 -7.88 11.16
N THR A 350 6.46 -8.41 11.82
CA THR A 350 7.06 -7.77 12.98
C THR A 350 7.71 -6.45 12.57
N ASP A 351 7.60 -5.41 13.40
CA ASP A 351 8.28 -4.13 13.21
C ASP A 351 9.76 -4.32 12.88
N THR A 352 10.12 -3.92 11.66
CA THR A 352 11.47 -4.06 11.12
C THR A 352 12.32 -2.90 11.64
N GLY A 353 13.45 -3.23 12.28
CA GLY A 353 14.50 -2.25 12.64
C GLY A 353 14.48 -1.83 14.09
N TRP A 354 13.48 -2.34 14.81
CA TRP A 354 13.41 -2.22 16.26
C TRP A 354 14.46 -3.11 16.93
N LYS A 355 15.35 -2.52 17.72
CA LYS A 355 16.13 -3.27 18.72
C LYS A 355 15.35 -3.34 20.03
N THR A 356 15.54 -4.40 20.81
CA THR A 356 14.85 -4.60 22.11
C THR A 356 14.93 -3.38 23.04
N ASN A 357 15.99 -2.60 22.95
CA ASN A 357 16.24 -1.43 23.79
C ASN A 357 15.89 -0.09 23.12
N ASP A 358 15.31 -0.10 21.92
CA ASP A 358 14.88 1.14 21.26
C ASP A 358 13.61 1.69 21.95
N PRO A 359 13.53 3.01 22.16
CA PRO A 359 12.38 3.67 22.78
C PRO A 359 11.17 3.59 21.86
N GLN A 360 9.98 3.27 22.41
CA GLN A 360 8.73 3.19 21.63
C GLN A 360 8.49 4.46 20.81
N LEU A 361 8.00 4.28 19.58
CA LEU A 361 7.70 5.43 18.73
C LEU A 361 6.47 6.13 19.27
N PRO A 362 6.56 7.43 19.56
CA PRO A 362 5.38 8.17 19.92
C PRO A 362 4.42 8.22 18.73
N LEU A 363 3.12 8.18 19.02
CA LEU A 363 2.05 8.24 18.02
C LEU A 363 2.21 9.48 17.11
N SER A 364 2.72 10.58 17.66
CA SER A 364 2.99 11.83 16.93
C SER A 364 4.03 11.70 15.83
N GLU A 365 4.90 10.69 15.91
CA GLU A 365 5.87 10.34 14.86
C GLU A 365 5.37 9.16 14.00
N ARG A 366 4.21 8.57 14.36
CA ARG A 366 3.59 7.57 13.51
C ARG A 366 2.95 8.19 12.26
N ARG A 367 3.08 7.52 11.11
CA ARG A 367 2.49 7.97 9.84
C ARG A 367 1.79 6.80 9.20
N PHE A 368 0.51 6.97 8.89
CA PHE A 368 -0.29 5.93 8.26
C PHE A 368 -0.65 6.36 6.84
N THR A 369 -0.32 5.51 5.89
CA THR A 369 -0.69 5.66 4.49
C THR A 369 -1.90 4.79 4.21
N TYR A 370 -2.91 5.38 3.58
CA TYR A 370 -4.08 4.67 3.11
C TYR A 370 -4.05 4.53 1.60
N PHE A 371 -4.53 3.38 1.18
CA PHE A 371 -4.67 3.02 -0.20
C PHE A 371 -6.14 2.72 -0.48
N SER A 372 -6.75 3.54 -1.33
CA SER A 372 -8.10 3.22 -1.79
C SER A 372 -8.08 2.00 -2.71
N GLY A 373 -9.09 1.13 -2.55
CA GLY A 373 -9.30 -0.01 -3.43
C GLY A 373 -8.32 -1.18 -3.22
N VAL A 374 -7.53 -1.21 -2.14
CA VAL A 374 -6.75 -2.42 -1.83
C VAL A 374 -7.69 -3.55 -1.48
N ALA A 375 -7.56 -4.65 -2.21
CA ALA A 375 -8.30 -5.87 -1.97
C ALA A 375 -7.58 -6.76 -0.95
N GLU A 376 -6.30 -7.02 -1.19
CA GLU A 376 -5.52 -7.94 -0.37
C GLU A 376 -4.03 -7.61 -0.40
N VAL A 377 -3.32 -7.97 0.67
CA VAL A 377 -1.88 -7.71 0.83
C VAL A 377 -1.14 -9.00 1.12
N PHE A 378 -0.17 -9.34 0.28
CA PHE A 378 0.59 -10.58 0.37
C PHE A 378 2.04 -10.30 0.73
N VAL A 379 2.45 -10.71 1.92
CA VAL A 379 3.88 -10.76 2.28
C VAL A 379 4.49 -12.01 1.67
N ARG A 380 5.67 -11.88 1.04
CA ARG A 380 6.38 -13.01 0.46
C ARG A 380 7.39 -13.58 1.43
N ASP A 381 7.23 -14.85 1.77
CA ASP A 381 8.10 -15.58 2.70
C ASP A 381 9.54 -15.69 2.20
N ARG A 382 9.70 -15.87 0.88
CA ARG A 382 11.01 -15.93 0.27
C ARG A 382 11.51 -14.51 -0.01
N PRO A 383 12.59 -14.04 0.63
CA PRO A 383 13.16 -12.77 0.26
C PRO A 383 13.64 -12.78 -1.20
N LEU A 384 13.68 -11.61 -1.81
CA LEU A 384 14.27 -11.38 -3.12
C LEU A 384 15.78 -11.17 -2.93
N ASP A 385 16.58 -12.01 -3.59
CA ASP A 385 18.04 -11.86 -3.62
C ASP A 385 18.42 -10.78 -4.63
N LEU A 386 19.35 -9.93 -4.25
CA LEU A 386 19.86 -8.83 -5.07
C LEU A 386 21.27 -9.14 -5.63
N ASN A 387 21.82 -10.33 -5.37
CA ASN A 387 23.18 -10.74 -5.76
C ASN A 387 23.23 -11.69 -6.96
#